data_AF-A5ZSQ9-F1
#
_entry.id   AF-A5ZSQ9-F1
#
_cell.length_a   1.000
_cell.length_b   1.000
_cell.length_c   1.000
_cell.angle_alpha   90.00
_cell.angle_beta   90.00
_cell.angle_gamma   90.00
#
_symmetry.space_group_name_H-M   'P 1'
#
loop_
_entity.id
_entity.type
_entity.pdbx_description
1 polymer ?
#
loop_
_entity_poly.entity_id
_entity_poly.type
_entity_poly.pdbx_seq_one_letter_code
_entity_poly.pdbx_strand_id
1 'polypeptide(L)'
;MLQDDYILRQIREMVRAVMKMLFQVSTVELTPDVIEDTDARQILTNLTDLADNGKIDEAENQLYEMTCDGDRQNLEIGLLFYYHLNGKDDEFLEASNFSREEIMMGIQDLAERYNLSGIAEAFRTEIL
;
A
#
# COMPACT_ATOMS: atom_id res chain seq x y z
N MET A 1 -15.78 -0.22 13.80
CA MET A 1 -15.14 -0.35 15.13
C MET A 1 -14.48 -1.70 15.44
N LEU A 2 -15.01 -2.87 15.04
CA LEU A 2 -14.29 -4.16 15.22
C LEU A 2 -13.80 -4.77 13.89
N GLN A 3 -14.60 -4.64 12.83
CA GLN A 3 -14.24 -5.12 11.49
C GLN A 3 -13.13 -4.27 10.87
N ASP A 4 -13.23 -2.95 10.95
CA ASP A 4 -12.19 -2.01 10.47
C ASP A 4 -10.85 -2.25 11.19
N ASP A 5 -10.93 -2.51 12.50
CA ASP A 5 -9.81 -2.88 13.36
C ASP A 5 -9.12 -4.19 12.93
N TYR A 6 -9.90 -5.14 12.41
CA TYR A 6 -9.40 -6.39 11.85
C TYR A 6 -8.73 -6.16 10.51
N ILE A 7 -9.42 -5.50 9.56
CA ILE A 7 -8.90 -5.21 8.22
C ILE A 7 -7.61 -4.38 8.30
N LEU A 8 -7.56 -3.37 9.18
CA LEU A 8 -6.36 -2.58 9.42
C LEU A 8 -5.16 -3.45 9.80
N ARG A 9 -5.32 -4.35 10.77
CA ARG A 9 -4.24 -5.25 11.22
C ARG A 9 -3.85 -6.23 10.13
N GLN A 10 -4.84 -6.73 9.40
CA GLN A 10 -4.65 -7.66 8.31
C GLN A 10 -3.80 -7.04 7.19
N ILE A 11 -4.21 -5.89 6.66
CA ILE A 11 -3.46 -5.15 5.63
C ILE A 11 -2.03 -4.91 6.11
N ARG A 12 -1.87 -4.42 7.35
CA ARG A 12 -0.56 -4.14 7.96
C ARG A 12 0.35 -5.38 7.94
N GLU A 13 -0.13 -6.52 8.41
CA GLU A 13 0.71 -7.72 8.53
C GLU A 13 0.98 -8.37 7.17
N MET A 14 0.02 -8.33 6.24
CA MET A 14 0.23 -8.85 4.89
C MET A 14 1.26 -8.03 4.12
N VAL A 15 1.17 -6.70 4.14
CA VAL A 15 2.18 -5.85 3.49
C VAL A 15 3.55 -6.10 4.10
N ARG A 16 3.66 -6.22 5.43
CA ARG A 16 4.93 -6.55 6.09
C ARG A 16 5.47 -7.91 5.67
N ALA A 17 4.62 -8.92 5.54
CA ALA A 17 5.02 -10.25 5.07
C ALA A 17 5.55 -10.20 3.62
N VAL A 18 4.87 -9.48 2.72
CA VAL A 18 5.32 -9.29 1.34
C VAL A 18 6.62 -8.50 1.28
N MET A 19 6.75 -7.42 2.04
CA MET A 19 7.97 -6.62 2.14
C MET A 19 9.16 -7.45 2.61
N LYS A 20 8.96 -8.30 3.63
CA LYS A 20 9.99 -9.22 4.11
C LYS A 20 10.37 -10.28 3.06
N MET A 21 9.38 -10.86 2.38
CA MET A 21 9.60 -11.95 1.43
C MET A 21 10.25 -11.47 0.14
N LEU A 22 9.82 -10.31 -0.39
CA LEU A 22 10.26 -9.80 -1.69
C LEU A 22 11.41 -8.80 -1.57
N PHE A 23 11.46 -7.99 -0.52
CA PHE A 23 12.44 -6.89 -0.41
C PHE A 23 13.42 -7.09 0.75
N GLN A 24 13.31 -8.21 1.49
CA GLN A 24 14.17 -8.54 2.63
C GLN A 24 14.13 -7.49 3.76
N VAL A 25 13.08 -6.64 3.77
CA VAL A 25 12.85 -5.65 4.82
C VAL A 25 12.34 -6.37 6.07
N SER A 26 13.08 -6.24 7.17
CA SER A 26 12.80 -6.94 8.44
C SER A 26 12.45 -6.02 9.60
N THR A 27 12.22 -4.73 9.32
CA THR A 27 11.86 -3.73 10.32
C THR A 27 10.44 -3.94 10.84
N VAL A 28 10.19 -3.42 12.04
CA VAL A 28 8.84 -3.47 12.63
C VAL A 28 7.91 -2.47 11.95
N GLU A 29 8.40 -1.25 11.78
CA GLU A 29 7.69 -0.18 11.10
C GLU A 29 8.23 -0.02 9.67
N LEU A 30 7.33 0.17 8.71
CA LEU A 30 7.68 0.44 7.33
C LEU A 30 7.57 1.95 7.10
N THR A 31 8.72 2.61 6.98
CA THR A 31 8.83 4.03 6.65
C THR A 31 9.46 4.19 5.26
N PRO A 32 9.42 5.37 4.63
CA PRO A 32 10.10 5.59 3.36
C PRO A 32 11.61 5.26 3.37
N ASP A 33 12.25 5.30 4.54
CA ASP A 33 13.68 5.00 4.70
C ASP A 33 14.05 3.54 4.38
N VAL A 34 13.08 2.63 4.28
CA VAL A 34 13.35 1.23 3.88
C VAL A 34 13.72 1.12 2.40
N ILE A 35 13.32 2.08 1.57
CA ILE A 35 13.75 2.16 0.17
C ILE A 35 15.16 2.73 0.16
N GLU A 36 16.14 1.99 -0.37
CA GLU A 36 17.54 2.45 -0.44
C GLU A 36 17.75 3.55 -1.50
N ASP A 37 17.09 3.40 -2.65
CA ASP A 37 17.18 4.35 -3.76
C ASP A 37 16.53 5.69 -3.42
N THR A 38 17.25 6.77 -3.73
CA THR A 38 16.83 8.11 -3.31
C THR A 38 15.69 8.65 -4.18
N ASP A 39 15.66 8.32 -5.47
CA ASP A 39 14.63 8.79 -6.39
C ASP A 39 13.30 8.08 -6.08
N ALA A 40 13.34 6.77 -5.88
CA ALA A 40 12.19 5.98 -5.44
C ALA A 40 11.64 6.43 -4.08
N ARG A 41 12.53 6.74 -3.12
CA ARG A 41 12.11 7.29 -1.81
C ARG A 41 11.43 8.65 -1.98
N GLN A 42 11.94 9.51 -2.86
CA GLN A 42 11.33 10.80 -3.14
C GLN A 42 9.96 10.65 -3.80
N ILE A 43 9.80 9.70 -4.71
CA ILE A 43 8.51 9.37 -5.34
C ILE A 43 7.51 8.97 -4.26
N LEU A 44 7.85 8.01 -3.40
CA LEU A 44 6.99 7.59 -2.29
C LEU A 44 6.61 8.79 -1.40
N THR A 45 7.59 9.61 -1.02
CA THR A 45 7.36 10.79 -0.19
C THR A 45 6.35 11.75 -0.83
N ASN A 46 6.50 12.02 -2.14
CA ASN A 46 5.57 12.89 -2.86
C ASN A 46 4.15 12.31 -2.89
N LEU A 47 4.00 11.00 -3.10
CA LEU A 47 2.71 10.32 -3.10
C LEU A 47 2.05 10.37 -1.72
N THR A 48 2.81 10.10 -0.66
CA THR A 48 2.29 10.16 0.72
C THR A 48 1.96 11.59 1.13
N ASP A 49 2.74 12.59 0.70
CA ASP A 49 2.44 13.99 0.96
C ASP A 49 1.15 14.44 0.25
N LEU A 50 0.92 14.00 -1.00
CA LEU A 50 -0.34 14.26 -1.70
C LEU A 50 -1.52 13.64 -0.96
N ALA A 51 -1.40 12.36 -0.59
CA ALA A 51 -2.42 11.66 0.19
C ALA A 51 -2.70 12.39 1.51
N ASP A 52 -1.67 12.82 2.25
CA ASP A 52 -1.79 13.51 3.54
C ASP A 52 -2.48 14.87 3.44
N ASN A 53 -2.44 15.49 2.26
CA ASN A 53 -3.19 16.71 1.95
C ASN A 53 -4.64 16.43 1.51
N GLY A 54 -5.14 15.21 1.68
CA GLY A 54 -6.50 14.78 1.32
C GLY A 54 -6.67 14.50 -0.18
N LYS A 55 -5.59 14.40 -0.95
CA LYS A 55 -5.60 14.16 -2.40
C LYS A 55 -5.29 12.68 -2.70
N ILE A 56 -6.01 11.77 -2.06
CA ILE A 56 -5.75 10.32 -2.18
C ILE A 56 -5.94 9.85 -3.63
N ASP A 57 -7.05 10.23 -4.28
CA ASP A 57 -7.31 9.87 -5.68
C ASP A 57 -6.20 10.35 -6.63
N GLU A 58 -5.66 11.55 -6.42
CA GLU A 58 -4.58 12.09 -7.26
C GLU A 58 -3.30 11.28 -7.08
N ALA A 59 -2.98 10.90 -5.84
CA ALA A 59 -1.84 10.05 -5.52
C ALA A 59 -2.00 8.63 -6.08
N GLU A 60 -3.20 8.04 -5.95
CA GLU A 60 -3.50 6.71 -6.48
C GLU A 60 -3.38 6.67 -8.01
N ASN A 61 -3.88 7.69 -8.71
CA ASN A 61 -3.74 7.79 -10.17
C ASN A 61 -2.26 7.83 -10.60
N GLN A 62 -1.42 8.59 -9.90
CA GLN A 62 0.02 8.63 -10.18
C GLN A 62 0.69 7.29 -9.89
N LEU A 63 0.31 6.63 -8.79
CA LEU A 63 0.81 5.30 -8.45
C LEU A 63 0.40 4.26 -9.51
N TYR A 64 -0.85 4.34 -9.99
CA TYR A 64 -1.36 3.46 -11.04
C TYR A 64 -0.54 3.58 -12.33
N GLU A 65 -0.24 4.82 -12.75
CA GLU A 65 0.53 5.07 -13.98
C GLU A 65 1.94 4.48 -13.90
N MET A 66 2.63 4.65 -12.77
CA MET A 66 4.01 4.13 -12.62
C MET A 66 4.08 2.61 -12.46
N THR A 67 3.07 1.98 -11.89
CA THR A 67 3.07 0.52 -11.62
C THR A 67 2.70 -0.33 -12.84
N CYS A 68 2.56 0.28 -14.02
CA CYS A 68 2.26 -0.41 -15.28
C CYS A 68 3.49 -1.01 -15.98
N ASP A 69 4.70 -0.74 -15.51
CA ASP A 69 5.95 -1.12 -16.19
C ASP A 69 6.54 -2.48 -15.75
N GLY A 70 6.06 -3.05 -14.65
CA GLY A 70 6.58 -4.28 -14.06
C GLY A 70 7.89 -4.11 -13.28
N ASP A 71 8.32 -2.86 -13.00
CA ASP A 71 9.49 -2.59 -12.17
C ASP A 71 9.20 -2.91 -10.70
N ARG A 72 10.02 -3.80 -10.13
CA ARG A 72 9.92 -4.24 -8.74
C ARG A 72 10.05 -3.08 -7.74
N GLN A 73 10.80 -2.03 -8.09
CA GLN A 73 10.91 -0.85 -7.24
C GLN A 73 9.59 -0.08 -7.16
N ASN A 74 8.84 0.01 -8.26
CA ASN A 74 7.50 0.63 -8.27
C ASN A 74 6.48 -0.21 -7.48
N LEU A 75 6.62 -1.55 -7.46
CA LEU A 75 5.85 -2.40 -6.55
C LEU A 75 6.15 -2.07 -5.08
N GLU A 76 7.42 -1.87 -4.72
CA GLU A 76 7.81 -1.50 -3.35
C GLU A 76 7.16 -0.19 -2.92
N ILE A 77 7.24 0.83 -3.78
CA ILE A 77 6.59 2.13 -3.58
C ILE A 77 5.09 1.94 -3.35
N GLY A 78 4.41 1.16 -4.20
CA GLY A 78 2.97 0.95 -4.09
C GLY A 78 2.55 0.24 -2.80
N LEU A 79 3.30 -0.78 -2.38
CA LEU A 79 3.05 -1.46 -1.11
C LEU A 79 3.21 -0.52 0.08
N LEU A 80 4.26 0.32 0.07
CA LEU A 80 4.51 1.30 1.14
C LEU A 80 3.50 2.44 1.15
N PHE A 81 3.02 2.87 -0.03
CA PHE A 81 1.95 3.86 -0.14
C PHE A 81 0.65 3.36 0.51
N TYR A 82 0.21 2.15 0.19
CA TYR A 82 -0.98 1.58 0.82
C TYR A 82 -0.78 1.27 2.30
N TYR A 83 0.43 0.89 2.72
CA TYR A 83 0.77 0.76 4.15
C TYR A 83 0.60 2.08 4.90
N HIS A 84 1.06 3.18 4.30
CA HIS A 84 0.94 4.53 4.85
C HIS A 84 -0.53 4.96 4.98
N LEU A 85 -1.34 4.77 3.92
CA LEU A 85 -2.79 5.01 3.98
C LEU A 85 -3.48 4.17 5.06
N ASN A 86 -3.06 2.91 5.21
CA ASN A 86 -3.59 2.00 6.22
C ASN A 86 -3.28 2.47 7.67
N GLY A 87 -2.32 3.38 7.85
CA GLY A 87 -2.00 4.01 9.12
C GLY A 87 -2.81 5.26 9.47
N LYS A 88 -3.55 5.85 8.51
CA LYS A 88 -4.44 7.00 8.76
C LYS A 88 -5.63 6.60 9.63
N ASP A 89 -6.31 7.56 10.26
CA ASP A 89 -7.57 7.26 10.95
C ASP A 89 -8.74 7.15 9.95
N ASP A 90 -9.83 6.50 10.38
CA ASP A 90 -10.97 6.24 9.51
C ASP A 90 -11.71 7.54 9.15
N GLU A 91 -11.74 8.53 10.07
CA GLU A 91 -12.36 9.85 9.83
C GLU A 91 -11.69 10.59 8.67
N PHE A 92 -10.35 10.53 8.57
CA PHE A 92 -9.58 11.10 7.48
C PHE A 92 -9.86 10.41 6.13
N LEU A 93 -9.91 9.08 6.14
CA LEU A 93 -10.20 8.31 4.93
C LEU A 93 -11.61 8.60 4.43
N GLU A 94 -12.62 8.58 5.31
CA GLU A 94 -14.00 8.91 4.96
C GLU A 94 -14.12 10.34 4.43
N ALA A 95 -13.45 11.31 5.05
CA ALA A 95 -13.43 12.71 4.57
C ALA A 95 -12.80 12.85 3.18
N SER A 96 -11.92 11.93 2.81
CA SER A 96 -11.28 11.83 1.50
C SER A 96 -12.01 10.89 0.53
N ASN A 97 -13.21 10.42 0.90
CA ASN A 97 -14.00 9.43 0.14
C ASN A 97 -13.22 8.15 -0.16
N PHE A 98 -12.49 7.66 0.85
CA PHE A 98 -11.68 6.45 0.79
C PHE A 98 -11.99 5.51 1.96
N SER A 99 -11.63 4.24 1.84
CA SER A 99 -11.93 3.19 2.82
C SER A 99 -10.81 2.16 2.94
N ARG A 100 -10.87 1.32 3.97
CA ARG A 100 -9.91 0.21 4.14
C ARG A 100 -10.08 -0.85 3.06
N GLU A 101 -11.31 -1.06 2.62
CA GLU A 101 -11.65 -1.93 1.52
C GLU A 101 -11.01 -1.45 0.22
N GLU A 102 -11.00 -0.14 -0.06
CA GLU A 102 -10.30 0.43 -1.21
C GLU A 102 -8.79 0.26 -1.14
N ILE A 103 -8.19 0.44 0.05
CA ILE A 103 -6.76 0.11 0.26
C ILE A 103 -6.50 -1.36 -0.08
N MET A 104 -7.34 -2.28 0.40
CA MET A 104 -7.19 -3.71 0.12
C MET A 104 -7.31 -4.00 -1.37
N MET A 105 -8.32 -3.44 -2.04
CA MET A 105 -8.52 -3.61 -3.49
C MET A 105 -7.31 -3.08 -4.27
N GLY A 106 -6.78 -1.91 -3.90
CA GLY A 106 -5.58 -1.34 -4.52
C GLY A 106 -4.34 -2.23 -4.35
N ILE A 107 -4.15 -2.86 -3.18
CA ILE A 107 -3.07 -3.84 -2.96
C ILE A 107 -3.28 -5.10 -3.81
N GLN A 108 -4.51 -5.59 -3.92
CA GLN A 108 -4.82 -6.77 -4.73
C GLN A 108 -4.56 -6.50 -6.22
N ASP A 109 -5.04 -5.37 -6.75
CA ASP A 109 -4.80 -4.94 -8.13
C ASP A 109 -3.31 -4.76 -8.41
N LEU A 110 -2.57 -4.18 -7.46
CA LEU A 110 -1.12 -4.06 -7.54
C LEU A 110 -0.47 -5.45 -7.61
N ALA A 111 -0.82 -6.37 -6.71
CA ALA A 111 -0.28 -7.72 -6.73
C ALA A 111 -0.58 -8.48 -8.04
N GLU A 112 -1.78 -8.32 -8.60
CA GLU A 112 -2.14 -8.94 -9.88
C GLU A 112 -1.30 -8.42 -11.04
N ARG A 113 -1.06 -7.11 -11.13
CA ARG A 113 -0.19 -6.50 -12.18
C ARG A 113 1.22 -7.06 -12.18
N TYR A 114 1.75 -7.33 -11.00
CA TYR A 114 3.10 -7.87 -10.83
C TYR A 114 3.15 -9.41 -10.94
N ASN A 115 2.07 -10.05 -11.38
CA ASN A 115 1.93 -11.51 -11.48
C ASN A 115 2.12 -12.23 -10.14
N LEU A 116 1.80 -11.57 -9.04
CA LEU A 116 1.83 -12.13 -7.68
C LEU A 116 0.46 -12.70 -7.32
N SER A 117 -0.15 -13.45 -8.23
CA SER A 117 -1.53 -13.94 -8.12
C SER A 117 -1.78 -14.79 -6.87
N GLY A 118 -0.80 -15.59 -6.43
CA GLY A 118 -0.90 -16.34 -5.17
C GLY A 118 -0.90 -15.45 -3.93
N ILE A 119 -0.23 -14.28 -4.00
CA ILE A 119 -0.32 -13.26 -2.95
C ILE A 119 -1.68 -12.55 -3.03
N ALA A 120 -2.13 -12.16 -4.23
CA ALA A 120 -3.46 -11.58 -4.46
C ALA A 120 -4.60 -12.49 -3.98
N GLU A 121 -4.47 -13.81 -4.13
CA GLU A 121 -5.42 -14.81 -3.62
C GLU A 121 -5.38 -14.91 -2.08
N ALA A 122 -4.19 -14.86 -1.48
CA ALA A 122 -4.04 -14.79 -0.03
C ALA A 122 -4.74 -13.53 0.54
N PHE A 123 -4.59 -12.38 -0.13
CA PHE A 123 -5.31 -11.14 0.19
C PHE A 123 -6.85 -11.28 0.09
N ARG A 124 -7.37 -12.19 -0.75
CA ARG A 124 -8.82 -12.40 -0.97
C ARG A 124 -9.47 -13.37 0.02
N THR A 125 -8.74 -14.38 0.46
CA THR A 125 -9.32 -15.54 1.19
C THR A 125 -9.73 -15.18 2.62
N GLU A 126 -9.14 -14.15 3.21
CA GLU A 126 -9.34 -13.81 4.61
C GLU A 126 -10.48 -12.79 4.88
N ILE A 127 -11.35 -12.53 3.89
CA ILE A 127 -12.55 -11.67 4.00
C ILE A 127 -13.85 -12.50 4.17
N LEU A 128 -13.78 -13.83 4.11
CA LEU A 128 -14.92 -14.74 4.29
C LEU A 128 -15.02 -15.36 5.69
#